data_AF-C7TUB6-F1
#
_entry.id   AF-C7TUB6-F1
#
_cell.length_a   1.000
_cell.length_b   1.000
_cell.length_c   1.000
_cell.angle_alpha   90.00
_cell.angle_beta   90.00
_cell.angle_gamma   90.00
#
_symmetry.space_group_name_H-M   'P 1'
#
loop_
_entity.id
_entity.type
_entity.pdbx_description
1 polymer ?
#
loop_
_entity_poly.entity_id
_entity_poly.type
_entity_poly.pdbx_seq_one_letter_code
_entity_poly.pdbx_strand_id
1 'polypeptide(L)'
;MHECMIVFFIFAVVSIYYADAESCLYLGQHCNALATKKCCPPFTCKFVNQREGICVRENPGVGGGCLPDKQQCRRNKDCCSKSCYRGNCRSK
;
A
#
# COMPACT_ATOMS: atom_id res chain seq x y z
N MET A 1 30.89 -6.93 35.99
CA MET A 1 29.50 -6.41 35.97
C MET A 1 29.28 -5.32 34.90
N HIS A 2 30.29 -4.52 34.53
CA HIS A 2 30.18 -3.50 33.45
C HIS A 2 29.99 -4.10 32.04
N GLU A 3 30.70 -5.18 31.74
CA GLU A 3 30.68 -5.87 30.44
C GLU A 3 29.25 -6.31 30.03
N CYS A 4 28.47 -6.85 30.97
CA CYS A 4 27.09 -7.30 30.72
C CYS A 4 26.13 -6.14 30.45
N MET A 5 26.37 -4.99 31.07
CA MET A 5 25.53 -3.81 30.93
C MET A 5 25.66 -3.24 29.51
N ILE A 6 26.88 -3.19 28.98
CA ILE A 6 27.17 -2.73 27.61
C ILE A 6 26.47 -3.62 26.56
N VAL A 7 26.53 -4.94 26.72
CA VAL A 7 25.85 -5.88 25.80
C VAL A 7 24.34 -5.68 25.80
N PHE A 8 23.75 -5.42 26.98
CA PHE A 8 22.32 -5.15 27.11
C PHE A 8 21.89 -3.85 26.42
N PHE A 9 22.71 -2.79 26.55
CA PHE A 9 22.48 -1.53 25.85
C PHE A 9 22.57 -1.68 24.34
N ILE A 10 23.56 -2.40 23.83
CA ILE A 10 23.69 -2.67 22.39
C ILE A 10 22.48 -3.46 21.89
N PHE A 11 22.05 -4.50 22.61
CA PHE A 11 20.90 -5.32 22.23
C PHE A 11 19.59 -4.53 22.23
N ALA A 12 19.38 -3.65 23.21
CA ALA A 12 18.22 -2.76 23.29
C ALA A 12 18.22 -1.75 22.14
N VAL A 13 19.35 -1.10 21.86
CA VAL A 13 19.47 -0.14 20.74
C VAL A 13 19.24 -0.82 19.40
N VAL A 14 19.84 -2.00 19.16
CA VAL A 14 19.64 -2.78 17.94
C VAL A 14 18.18 -3.20 17.79
N SER A 15 17.52 -3.61 18.87
CA SER A 15 16.10 -4.01 18.86
C SER A 15 15.17 -2.84 18.56
N ILE A 16 15.46 -1.64 19.10
CA ILE A 16 14.71 -0.41 18.77
C ILE A 16 14.94 -0.01 17.30
N TYR A 17 16.18 -0.13 16.80
CA TYR A 17 16.51 0.13 15.41
C TYR A 17 15.81 -0.84 14.44
N TYR A 18 15.74 -2.13 14.80
CA TYR A 18 15.11 -3.16 13.97
C TYR A 18 13.57 -3.05 13.95
N ALA A 19 12.96 -2.54 15.03
CA ALA A 19 11.50 -2.38 15.11
C ALA A 19 10.93 -1.31 14.15
N ASP A 20 11.76 -0.37 13.68
CA ASP A 20 11.33 0.67 12.72
C ASP A 20 11.28 0.14 11.26
N ALA A 21 12.00 -0.94 10.97
CA ALA A 21 12.33 -1.31 9.59
C ALA A 21 11.18 -1.90 8.76
N GLU A 22 10.13 -2.49 9.33
CA GLU A 22 9.25 -3.37 8.51
C GLU A 22 7.75 -3.33 8.81
N SER A 23 7.25 -2.34 9.56
CA SER A 23 5.80 -2.21 9.74
C SER A 23 5.18 -1.41 8.60
N CYS A 24 4.76 -2.08 7.53
CA CYS A 24 3.93 -1.46 6.49
C CYS A 24 2.49 -1.22 7.00
N LEU A 25 1.77 -0.27 6.38
CA LEU A 25 0.45 0.15 6.80
C LEU A 25 -0.66 -0.70 6.16
N TYR A 26 -1.64 -1.12 6.94
CA TYR A 26 -2.78 -1.95 6.52
C TYR A 26 -4.04 -1.12 6.20
N LEU A 27 -5.10 -1.79 5.70
CA LEU A 27 -6.36 -1.16 5.31
C LEU A 27 -6.91 -0.24 6.42
N GLY A 28 -7.24 1.01 6.06
CA GLY A 28 -7.83 1.99 6.98
C GLY A 28 -6.82 2.76 7.82
N GLN A 29 -5.51 2.44 7.74
CA GLN A 29 -4.49 3.22 8.44
C GLN A 29 -4.14 4.51 7.69
N HIS A 30 -3.80 5.57 8.43
CA HIS A 30 -3.41 6.84 7.85
C HIS A 30 -2.02 6.74 7.24
N CYS A 31 -1.90 7.19 5.99
CA CYS A 31 -0.66 7.29 5.26
C CYS A 31 -0.41 8.78 4.92
N ASN A 32 0.84 9.21 4.97
CA ASN A 32 1.24 10.59 4.68
C ASN A 32 2.31 10.55 3.58
N ALA A 33 2.35 11.58 2.72
CA ALA A 33 3.34 11.69 1.66
C ALA A 33 4.78 11.77 2.21
N LEU A 34 4.91 12.21 3.47
CA LEU A 34 6.16 12.31 4.23
C LEU A 34 6.39 11.11 5.17
N ALA A 35 5.46 10.16 5.26
CA ALA A 35 5.63 9.01 6.15
C ALA A 35 6.67 8.04 5.59
N THR A 36 7.59 7.62 6.45
CA THR A 36 8.56 6.55 6.17
C THR A 36 7.89 5.20 5.92
N LYS A 37 6.69 4.99 6.46
CA LYS A 37 5.89 3.76 6.32
C LYS A 37 4.96 3.83 5.11
N LYS A 38 5.12 2.88 4.19
CA LYS A 38 4.25 2.70 3.01
C LYS A 38 3.11 1.73 3.32
N CYS A 39 2.01 1.83 2.58
CA CYS A 39 0.95 0.83 2.62
C CYS A 39 1.48 -0.53 2.16
N CYS A 40 1.13 -1.61 2.85
CA CYS A 40 1.46 -2.97 2.42
C CYS A 40 0.74 -3.29 1.10
N PRO A 41 1.34 -4.02 0.16
CA PRO A 41 0.60 -4.57 -0.97
C PRO A 41 -0.52 -5.50 -0.45
N PRO A 42 -1.75 -5.47 -1.02
CA PRO A 42 -2.24 -4.77 -2.23
C PRO A 42 -2.93 -3.41 -1.93
N PHE A 43 -2.54 -2.72 -0.87
CA PHE A 43 -3.13 -1.44 -0.46
C PHE A 43 -2.28 -0.28 -0.98
N THR A 44 -2.95 0.78 -1.42
CA THR A 44 -2.32 2.03 -1.87
C THR A 44 -2.77 3.19 -0.98
N CYS A 45 -1.92 4.21 -0.87
CA CYS A 45 -2.25 5.40 -0.10
C CYS A 45 -3.18 6.31 -0.92
N LYS A 46 -4.44 6.42 -0.51
CA LYS A 46 -5.39 7.38 -1.09
C LYS A 46 -5.37 8.67 -0.29
N PHE A 47 -4.71 9.68 -0.84
CA PHE A 47 -4.66 11.03 -0.28
C PHE A 47 -6.05 11.68 -0.27
N VAL A 48 -6.50 12.08 0.92
CA VAL A 48 -7.72 12.90 1.12
C VAL A 48 -7.36 14.38 0.99
N ASN A 49 -6.15 14.75 1.41
CA ASN A 49 -5.57 16.09 1.32
C ASN A 49 -4.11 16.02 0.81
N GLN A 50 -3.49 17.17 0.51
CA GLN A 50 -2.13 17.24 -0.06
C GLN A 50 -1.03 16.52 0.76
N ARG A 51 -1.27 16.25 2.05
CA ARG A 51 -0.30 15.59 2.95
C ARG A 51 -0.84 14.33 3.62
N GLU A 52 -2.14 14.09 3.60
CA GLU A 52 -2.74 13.02 4.40
C GLU A 52 -3.69 12.16 3.57
N GLY A 53 -3.60 10.87 3.75
CA GLY A 53 -4.38 9.86 3.08
C GLY A 53 -4.63 8.65 3.95
N ILE A 54 -5.31 7.66 3.40
CA ILE A 54 -5.63 6.41 4.07
C ILE A 54 -5.24 5.26 3.15
N CYS A 55 -4.63 4.20 3.71
CA CYS A 55 -4.36 2.97 2.97
C CYS A 55 -5.69 2.30 2.61
N VAL A 56 -6.02 2.34 1.33
CA VAL A 56 -7.21 1.70 0.79
C VAL A 56 -6.79 0.55 -0.10
N ARG A 57 -7.65 -0.44 -0.25
CA ARG A 57 -7.43 -1.47 -1.25
C ARG A 57 -7.41 -0.77 -2.60
N GLU A 58 -6.35 -0.99 -3.38
CA GLU A 58 -6.24 -0.43 -4.71
C GLU A 58 -7.48 -0.90 -5.49
N ASN A 59 -8.44 0.00 -5.70
CA ASN A 59 -9.50 -0.28 -6.64
C ASN A 59 -8.80 -0.27 -7.98
N PRO A 60 -8.89 -1.32 -8.80
CA PRO A 60 -8.08 -1.45 -10.02
C PRO A 60 -8.41 -0.41 -11.13
N GLY A 61 -8.96 0.76 -10.78
CA GLY A 61 -9.40 1.82 -11.68
C GLY A 61 -8.39 2.92 -12.00
N VAL A 62 -7.40 3.15 -11.14
CA VAL A 62 -6.61 4.40 -11.21
C VAL A 62 -5.17 4.15 -10.81
N GLY A 63 -4.31 3.90 -11.81
CA GLY A 63 -2.85 3.87 -11.64
C GLY A 63 -2.22 2.51 -11.97
N GLY A 64 -2.04 2.22 -13.26
CA GLY A 64 -1.16 1.13 -13.72
C GLY A 64 -1.70 -0.31 -13.58
N GLY A 65 -2.78 -0.53 -12.83
CA GLY A 65 -3.53 -1.78 -12.77
C GLY A 65 -4.66 -1.85 -13.81
N CYS A 66 -5.02 -3.06 -14.21
CA CYS A 66 -6.16 -3.33 -15.08
C CYS A 66 -7.48 -3.03 -14.35
N LEU A 67 -8.50 -2.53 -15.06
CA LEU A 67 -9.85 -2.23 -14.59
C LEU A 67 -10.62 -3.50 -14.18
N PRO A 68 -11.29 -3.53 -13.02
CA PRO A 68 -12.13 -4.63 -12.59
C PRO A 68 -13.46 -4.64 -13.35
N ASP A 69 -14.21 -5.72 -13.23
CA ASP A 69 -15.56 -5.86 -13.76
C ASP A 69 -16.48 -4.68 -13.41
N LYS A 70 -17.36 -4.32 -14.35
CA LYS A 70 -18.31 -3.20 -14.30
C LYS A 70 -17.70 -1.80 -14.27
N GLN A 71 -16.37 -1.66 -14.33
CA GLN A 71 -15.77 -0.34 -14.53
C GLN A 71 -15.75 0.09 -16.00
N GLN A 72 -15.83 1.39 -16.21
CA GLN A 72 -15.83 1.97 -17.54
C GLN A 72 -14.47 1.79 -18.22
N CYS A 73 -14.48 1.20 -19.41
CA CYS A 73 -13.30 0.87 -20.18
C CYS A 73 -13.39 1.39 -21.61
N ARG A 74 -12.22 1.59 -22.24
CA ARG A 74 -12.13 2.02 -23.64
C ARG A 74 -11.60 0.92 -24.55
N ARG A 75 -10.71 0.07 -24.04
CA ARG A 75 -10.12 -1.08 -24.72
C ARG A 75 -10.17 -2.30 -23.81
N ASN A 76 -10.20 -3.48 -24.43
CA ASN A 76 -10.13 -4.77 -23.74
C ASN A 76 -8.94 -4.88 -22.78
N LYS A 77 -7.76 -4.37 -23.18
CA LYS A 77 -6.54 -4.38 -22.36
C LYS A 77 -6.63 -3.53 -21.10
N ASP A 78 -7.57 -2.58 -21.08
CA ASP A 78 -7.79 -1.78 -19.89
C ASP A 78 -8.44 -2.64 -18.82
N CYS A 79 -9.20 -3.70 -19.15
CA CYS A 79 -9.85 -4.60 -18.19
C CYS A 79 -8.96 -5.78 -17.75
N CYS A 80 -9.05 -6.18 -16.48
CA CYS A 80 -8.37 -7.38 -15.97
C CYS A 80 -8.83 -8.65 -16.66
N SER A 81 -10.13 -8.73 -16.93
CA SER A 81 -10.76 -9.82 -17.66
C SER A 81 -10.48 -9.75 -19.17
N LYS A 82 -9.67 -8.78 -19.62
CA LYS A 82 -9.30 -8.51 -21.01
C LYS A 82 -10.50 -8.35 -21.95
N SER A 83 -11.62 -7.90 -21.42
CA SER A 83 -12.90 -7.86 -22.11
C SER A 83 -13.67 -6.62 -21.68
N CYS A 84 -13.85 -5.72 -22.64
CA CYS A 84 -14.56 -4.46 -22.53
C CYS A 84 -15.82 -4.54 -23.41
N TYR A 85 -16.99 -4.63 -22.78
CA TYR A 85 -18.26 -4.80 -23.45
C TYR A 85 -19.16 -3.58 -23.21
N ARG A 86 -19.61 -2.93 -24.30
CA ARG A 86 -20.42 -1.69 -24.24
C ARG A 86 -19.81 -0.61 -23.34
N GLY A 87 -18.48 -0.49 -23.36
CA GLY A 87 -17.75 0.49 -22.55
C GLY A 87 -17.61 0.14 -21.07
N ASN A 88 -17.95 -1.09 -20.64
CA ASN A 88 -17.70 -1.57 -19.28
C ASN A 88 -16.93 -2.91 -19.29
N CYS A 89 -16.05 -3.09 -18.32
CA CYS A 89 -15.33 -4.34 -18.15
C CYS A 89 -16.30 -5.47 -17.79
N ARG A 90 -16.13 -6.60 -18.45
CA ARG A 90 -16.97 -7.78 -18.27
C ARG A 90 -16.12 -9.04 -18.39
N SER A 91 -16.18 -9.92 -17.39
CA SER A 91 -15.63 -11.26 -17.46
C SER A 91 -16.31 -12.04 -18.57
N LYS A 92 -15.52 -12.78 -19.34
CA LYS A 92 -16.05 -13.79 -20.28
C LYS A 92 -16.81 -14.86 -19.53
#